data_AF-A0AAU8DKN2-F1
#
_entry.id   AF-A0AAU8DKN2-F1
#
_cell.length_a   1.000
_cell.length_b   1.000
_cell.length_c   1.000
_cell.angle_alpha   90.00
_cell.angle_beta   90.00
_cell.angle_gamma   90.00
#
_symmetry.space_group_name_H-M   'P 1'
#
loop_
_entity.id
_entity.type
_entity.pdbx_description
1 polymer ?
#
loop_
_entity_poly.entity_id
_entity_poly.type
_entity_poly.pdbx_seq_one_letter_code
_entity_poly.pdbx_strand_id
1 'polypeptide(L)'
;MTILEGWAPPIGHTQTNGRWTRFLTGKYDELEQWACRHQVTTRFEELEDGRFGDYDPEIREIRLDPRLTARQLVSTLAHECAHAALGAFGEAWQHQEQRADEEATVMLVDPLAFAAAMDRHRDAMEESPWGGPKRDYLIAADLDVMVWVARSAQQLWSSSVGDRLDRLTRWTVLDSEHRRWVEACGLAEDREQADALLEATYRRAVAVQSWSELDD
;
A
#
# COMPACT_ATOMS: atom_id res chain seq x y z
N MET A 1 16.46 -0.12 13.68
CA MET A 1 16.28 0.19 12.24
C MET A 1 17.56 -0.14 11.49
N THR A 2 17.61 -1.29 10.83
CA THR A 2 18.82 -1.82 10.17
C THR A 2 18.84 -1.39 8.71
N ILE A 3 19.92 -0.73 8.26
CA ILE A 3 20.19 -0.51 6.84
C ILE A 3 20.68 -1.85 6.29
N LEU A 4 20.04 -2.38 5.24
CA LEU A 4 20.50 -3.60 4.58
C LEU A 4 21.74 -3.26 3.75
N GLU A 5 22.92 -3.61 4.24
CA GLU A 5 24.14 -3.62 3.43
C GLU A 5 24.09 -4.83 2.48
N GLY A 6 24.12 -4.59 1.16
CA GLY A 6 24.31 -5.64 0.15
C GLY A 6 23.15 -5.90 -0.82
N TRP A 7 22.00 -5.22 -0.71
CA TRP A 7 21.00 -5.23 -1.79
C TRP A 7 21.37 -4.19 -2.84
N ALA A 8 21.58 -4.64 -4.08
CA ALA A 8 21.76 -3.74 -5.22
C ALA A 8 20.37 -3.36 -5.74
N PRO A 9 20.10 -2.06 -5.99
CA PRO A 9 18.85 -1.66 -6.63
C PRO A 9 18.72 -2.33 -8.01
N PRO A 10 17.50 -2.45 -8.55
CA PRO A 10 17.24 -3.15 -9.80
C PRO A 10 18.18 -2.65 -10.91
N ILE A 11 18.71 -3.57 -11.71
CA ILE A 11 19.75 -3.32 -12.71
C ILE A 11 19.28 -2.19 -13.66
N GLY A 12 20.00 -1.05 -13.65
CA GLY A 12 19.61 0.19 -14.34
C GLY A 12 19.43 1.40 -13.39
N HIS A 13 19.26 1.15 -12.10
CA HIS A 13 19.17 2.19 -11.07
C HIS A 13 20.53 2.57 -10.50
N THR A 14 21.14 3.64 -11.02
CA THR A 14 22.32 4.25 -10.37
C THR A 14 21.96 5.44 -9.46
N GLN A 15 20.69 5.89 -9.42
CA GLN A 15 20.32 7.15 -8.75
C GLN A 15 18.90 7.16 -8.13
N THR A 16 18.49 6.17 -7.34
CA THR A 16 17.33 6.42 -6.47
C THR A 16 17.75 7.38 -5.36
N ASN A 17 17.33 8.64 -5.46
CA ASN A 17 17.50 9.62 -4.38
C ASN A 17 16.58 9.20 -3.21
N GLY A 18 17.02 8.30 -2.33
CA GLY A 18 16.19 7.88 -1.21
C GLY A 18 16.70 6.61 -0.54
N ARG A 19 16.34 6.45 0.75
CA ARG A 19 16.72 5.28 1.52
C ARG A 19 15.80 4.11 1.21
N TRP A 20 16.37 2.99 0.76
CA TRP A 20 15.67 1.70 0.72
C TRP A 20 15.58 1.13 2.13
N THR A 21 14.35 0.82 2.56
CA THR A 21 14.08 0.10 3.81
C THR A 21 13.80 -1.36 3.50
N ARG A 22 13.92 -2.25 4.49
CA ARG A 22 13.57 -3.67 4.31
C ARG A 22 12.13 -3.87 3.83
N PHE A 23 11.21 -3.01 4.31
CA PHE A 23 9.83 -2.99 3.87
C PHE A 23 9.72 -2.65 2.38
N LEU A 24 10.32 -1.54 1.93
CA LEU A 24 10.29 -1.12 0.52
C LEU A 24 10.92 -2.15 -0.41
N THR A 25 12.04 -2.74 -0.04
CA THR A 25 12.68 -3.81 -0.83
C THR A 25 11.74 -5.01 -0.96
N GLY A 26 11.15 -5.48 0.15
CA GLY A 26 10.22 -6.61 0.11
C GLY A 26 8.98 -6.31 -0.75
N LYS A 27 8.41 -5.12 -0.62
CA LYS A 27 7.25 -4.70 -1.42
C LYS A 27 7.57 -4.56 -2.90
N TYR A 28 8.74 -4.02 -3.25
CA TYR A 28 9.19 -3.97 -4.63
C TYR A 28 9.29 -5.38 -5.23
N ASP A 29 9.97 -6.30 -4.53
CA ASP A 29 10.12 -7.70 -5.00
C ASP A 29 8.76 -8.41 -5.14
N GLU A 30 7.83 -8.19 -4.21
CA GLU A 30 6.45 -8.71 -4.28
C GLU A 30 5.70 -8.21 -5.51
N LEU A 31 5.81 -6.90 -5.80
CA LEU A 31 5.15 -6.26 -6.94
C LEU A 31 5.74 -6.70 -8.29
N GLU A 32 7.07 -6.81 -8.40
CA GLU A 32 7.73 -7.34 -9.59
C GLU A 32 7.35 -8.80 -9.84
N GLN A 33 7.31 -9.62 -8.78
CA GLN A 33 6.82 -11.01 -8.88
C GLN A 33 5.34 -11.07 -9.28
N TRP A 34 4.52 -10.14 -8.79
CA TRP A 34 3.13 -10.03 -9.21
C TRP A 34 3.05 -9.69 -10.70
N ALA A 35 3.78 -8.67 -11.17
CA ALA A 35 3.80 -8.24 -12.57
C ALA A 35 4.23 -9.40 -13.48
N CYS A 36 5.32 -10.08 -13.13
CA CYS A 36 5.81 -11.26 -13.84
C CYS A 36 4.75 -12.37 -13.96
N ARG A 37 4.06 -12.72 -12.86
CA ARG A 37 2.98 -13.73 -12.86
C ARG A 37 1.80 -13.33 -13.74
N HIS A 38 1.54 -12.03 -13.88
CA HIS A 38 0.48 -11.48 -14.71
C HIS A 38 0.95 -11.14 -16.11
N GLN A 39 2.17 -11.53 -16.51
CA GLN A 39 2.72 -11.22 -17.84
C GLN A 39 2.69 -9.72 -18.13
N VAL A 40 3.00 -8.92 -17.10
CA VAL A 40 3.24 -7.49 -17.19
C VAL A 40 4.75 -7.29 -17.04
N THR A 41 5.33 -6.54 -17.96
CA THR A 41 6.77 -6.21 -17.92
C THR A 41 6.97 -4.85 -17.26
N THR A 42 8.12 -4.64 -16.64
CA THR A 42 8.51 -3.38 -16.00
C THR A 42 9.75 -2.83 -16.70
N ARG A 43 9.77 -1.52 -16.98
CA ARG A 43 10.95 -0.84 -17.52
C ARG A 43 11.15 0.53 -16.90
N PHE A 44 12.39 0.98 -16.93
CA PHE A 44 12.78 2.34 -16.55
C PHE A 44 12.97 3.21 -17.78
N GLU A 45 12.34 4.38 -17.77
CA GLU A 45 12.42 5.37 -18.84
C GLU A 45 12.23 6.77 -18.24
N GLU A 46 13.01 7.76 -18.67
CA GLU A 46 12.77 9.14 -18.26
C GLU A 46 11.41 9.60 -18.80
N LEU A 47 10.50 9.97 -17.91
CA LEU A 47 9.17 10.43 -18.27
C LEU A 47 9.11 11.97 -18.26
N GLU A 48 8.05 12.53 -18.83
CA GLU A 48 7.78 13.96 -18.75
C GLU A 48 7.67 14.42 -17.29
N ASP A 49 8.10 15.64 -17.00
CA ASP A 49 8.05 16.19 -15.64
C ASP A 49 6.62 16.14 -15.07
N GLY A 50 6.50 15.56 -13.87
CA GLY A 50 5.21 15.34 -13.21
C GLY A 50 4.58 13.98 -13.47
N ARG A 51 5.16 13.13 -14.34
CA ARG A 51 4.76 11.73 -14.51
C ARG A 51 5.74 10.82 -13.79
N PHE A 52 5.23 9.93 -12.93
CA PHE A 52 6.06 9.00 -12.15
C PHE A 52 6.06 7.60 -12.76
N GLY A 53 4.94 7.18 -13.32
CA GLY A 53 4.79 5.90 -14.00
C GLY A 53 3.63 5.94 -15.00
N ASP A 54 3.55 4.89 -15.82
CA ASP A 54 2.49 4.70 -16.79
C ASP A 54 2.40 3.21 -17.16
N TYR A 55 1.21 2.62 -17.05
CA TYR A 55 0.92 1.29 -17.58
C TYR A 55 0.35 1.39 -19.01
N ASP A 56 1.06 0.80 -19.97
CA ASP A 56 0.57 0.58 -21.32
C ASP A 56 -0.10 -0.80 -21.43
N PRO A 57 -1.42 -0.85 -21.60
CA PRO A 57 -2.14 -2.12 -21.62
C PRO A 57 -2.10 -2.84 -22.97
N GLU A 58 -1.73 -2.18 -24.08
CA GLU A 58 -1.62 -2.82 -25.39
C GLU A 58 -0.42 -3.77 -25.43
N ILE A 59 0.69 -3.34 -24.84
CA ILE A 59 1.94 -4.14 -24.75
C ILE A 59 2.17 -4.76 -23.37
N ARG A 60 1.29 -4.48 -22.40
CA ARG A 60 1.37 -4.95 -21.00
C ARG A 60 2.70 -4.58 -20.36
N GLU A 61 3.02 -3.29 -20.39
CA GLU A 61 4.29 -2.76 -19.89
C GLU A 61 4.03 -1.62 -18.90
N ILE A 62 4.69 -1.67 -17.75
CA ILE A 62 4.76 -0.60 -16.78
C ILE A 62 6.07 0.15 -17.01
N ARG A 63 5.98 1.46 -17.22
CA ARG A 63 7.12 2.38 -17.32
C ARG A 63 7.22 3.16 -16.03
N LEU A 64 8.43 3.25 -15.48
CA LEU A 64 8.70 3.98 -14.24
C LEU A 64 9.82 4.99 -14.47
N ASP A 65 9.68 6.18 -13.91
CA ASP A 65 10.72 7.19 -13.98
C ASP A 65 11.92 6.80 -13.09
N PRO A 66 13.16 6.74 -13.63
CA PRO A 66 14.33 6.34 -12.86
C PRO A 66 14.75 7.37 -11.79
N ARG A 67 14.24 8.60 -11.83
CA ARG A 67 14.55 9.71 -10.90
C ARG A 67 13.78 9.60 -9.58
N LEU A 68 12.83 8.66 -9.48
CA LEU A 68 12.02 8.48 -8.27
C LEU A 68 12.85 8.05 -7.06
N THR A 69 12.45 8.55 -5.90
CA THR A 69 12.89 8.00 -4.60
C THR A 69 12.36 6.56 -4.44
N ALA A 70 12.99 5.74 -3.59
CA ALA A 70 12.52 4.37 -3.34
C ALA A 70 11.03 4.30 -2.95
N ARG A 71 10.58 5.21 -2.08
CA ARG A 71 9.19 5.32 -1.65
C ARG A 71 8.24 5.65 -2.81
N GLN A 72 8.61 6.64 -3.63
CA GLN A 72 7.85 7.00 -4.82
C GLN A 72 7.77 5.83 -5.78
N LEU A 73 8.90 5.20 -6.07
CA LEU A 73 9.00 4.07 -6.99
C LEU A 73 8.07 2.92 -6.59
N VAL A 74 8.13 2.45 -5.34
CA VAL A 74 7.29 1.35 -4.86
C VAL A 74 5.81 1.74 -4.87
N SER A 75 5.49 2.97 -4.46
CA SER A 75 4.10 3.45 -4.45
C SER A 75 3.53 3.54 -5.87
N THR A 76 4.31 4.07 -6.81
CA THR A 76 3.94 4.17 -8.23
C THR A 76 3.83 2.80 -8.87
N LEU A 77 4.79 1.89 -8.66
CA LEU A 77 4.70 0.53 -9.19
C LEU A 77 3.43 -0.20 -8.70
N ALA A 78 3.06 -0.05 -7.42
CA ALA A 78 1.80 -0.62 -6.92
C ALA A 78 0.57 -0.05 -7.63
N HIS A 79 0.56 1.26 -7.90
CA HIS A 79 -0.50 1.93 -8.65
C HIS A 79 -0.59 1.41 -10.09
N GLU A 80 0.53 1.30 -10.81
CA GLU A 80 0.51 0.79 -12.18
C GLU A 80 0.14 -0.71 -12.23
N CYS A 81 0.56 -1.51 -11.25
CA CYS A 81 0.08 -2.88 -11.07
C CYS A 81 -1.44 -2.92 -10.85
N ALA A 82 -2.01 -1.95 -10.13
CA ALA A 82 -3.45 -1.86 -9.93
C ALA A 82 -4.19 -1.58 -11.25
N HIS A 83 -3.70 -0.67 -12.07
CA HIS A 83 -4.25 -0.43 -13.42
C HIS A 83 -4.27 -1.71 -14.25
N ALA A 84 -3.15 -2.45 -14.22
CA ALA A 84 -3.05 -3.74 -14.90
C ALA A 84 -4.03 -4.79 -14.36
N ALA A 85 -4.22 -4.85 -13.04
CA ALA A 85 -5.14 -5.79 -12.39
C ALA A 85 -6.61 -5.49 -12.70
N LEU A 86 -6.97 -4.21 -12.74
CA LEU A 86 -8.33 -3.74 -12.96
C LEU A 86 -8.73 -3.79 -14.44
N GLY A 87 -7.76 -3.91 -15.35
CA GLY A 87 -8.00 -3.74 -16.78
C GLY A 87 -8.58 -2.36 -17.07
N ALA A 88 -7.97 -1.32 -16.50
CA ALA A 88 -8.46 0.06 -16.67
C ALA A 88 -8.23 0.56 -18.10
N PHE A 89 -9.31 0.95 -18.80
CA PHE A 89 -9.29 1.58 -20.13
C PHE A 89 -10.49 2.55 -20.27
N GLY A 90 -10.32 3.71 -20.92
CA GLY A 90 -11.44 4.52 -21.42
C GLY A 90 -11.84 5.78 -20.61
N GLU A 91 -12.98 6.39 -20.98
CA GLU A 91 -13.35 7.79 -20.68
C GLU A 91 -13.62 8.16 -19.20
N ALA A 92 -13.72 7.18 -18.30
CA ALA A 92 -13.96 7.41 -16.86
C ALA A 92 -12.67 7.51 -16.04
N TRP A 93 -11.68 8.24 -16.57
CA TRP A 93 -10.30 8.28 -16.06
C TRP A 93 -10.21 8.53 -14.55
N GLN A 94 -10.94 9.51 -14.01
CA GLN A 94 -10.89 9.84 -12.57
C GLN A 94 -11.31 8.69 -11.65
N HIS A 95 -12.32 7.90 -12.06
CA HIS A 95 -12.75 6.74 -11.28
C HIS A 95 -11.75 5.59 -11.38
N GLN A 96 -11.02 5.49 -12.50
CA GLN A 96 -9.97 4.48 -12.69
C GLN A 96 -8.75 4.80 -11.83
N GLU A 97 -8.29 6.05 -11.84
CA GLU A 97 -7.20 6.53 -10.98
C GLU A 97 -7.52 6.32 -9.49
N GLN A 98 -8.74 6.69 -9.07
CA GLN A 98 -9.15 6.47 -7.68
C GLN A 98 -9.14 4.99 -7.30
N ARG A 99 -9.64 4.11 -8.18
CA ARG A 99 -9.63 2.67 -7.93
C ARG A 99 -8.22 2.10 -7.93
N ALA A 100 -7.33 2.60 -8.78
CA ALA A 100 -5.92 2.21 -8.78
C ALA A 100 -5.25 2.62 -7.47
N ASP A 101 -5.51 3.82 -6.95
CA ASP A 101 -5.03 4.27 -5.64
C ASP A 101 -5.53 3.40 -4.49
N GLU A 102 -6.79 2.98 -4.55
CA GLU A 102 -7.41 2.08 -3.58
C GLU A 102 -6.76 0.69 -3.59
N GLU A 103 -6.57 0.10 -4.76
CA GLU A 103 -5.92 -1.20 -4.90
C GLU A 103 -4.43 -1.14 -4.52
N ALA A 104 -3.70 -0.09 -4.90
CA ALA A 104 -2.32 0.14 -4.48
C ALA A 104 -2.21 0.23 -2.95
N THR A 105 -3.20 0.83 -2.30
CA THR A 105 -3.29 0.88 -0.84
C THR A 105 -3.43 -0.50 -0.24
N VAL A 106 -4.29 -1.36 -0.81
CA VAL A 106 -4.44 -2.75 -0.35
C VAL A 106 -3.13 -3.54 -0.49
N MET A 107 -2.33 -3.28 -1.54
CA MET A 107 -1.04 -3.95 -1.74
C MET A 107 0.03 -3.54 -0.72
N LEU A 108 0.04 -2.25 -0.36
CA LEU A 108 1.14 -1.63 0.39
C LEU A 108 0.87 -1.51 1.88
N VAL A 109 -0.37 -1.23 2.26
CA VAL A 109 -0.70 -0.80 3.62
C VAL A 109 -1.22 -1.97 4.45
N ASP A 110 -0.43 -2.35 5.45
CA ASP A 110 -0.90 -3.22 6.53
C ASP A 110 -1.97 -2.47 7.37
N PRO A 111 -3.20 -3.02 7.51
CA PRO A 111 -4.28 -2.36 8.25
C PRO A 111 -3.94 -2.06 9.72
N LEU A 112 -3.18 -2.92 10.39
CA LEU A 112 -2.78 -2.74 11.79
C LEU A 112 -1.72 -1.64 11.90
N ALA A 113 -0.75 -1.63 10.99
CA ALA A 113 0.25 -0.56 10.94
C ALA A 113 -0.40 0.81 10.68
N PHE A 114 -1.39 0.87 9.78
CA PHE A 114 -2.15 2.07 9.50
C PHE A 114 -2.95 2.56 10.71
N ALA A 115 -3.67 1.67 11.39
CA ALA A 115 -4.43 2.03 12.57
C ALA A 115 -3.54 2.53 13.72
N ALA A 116 -2.37 1.91 13.92
CA ALA A 116 -1.37 2.39 14.87
C ALA A 116 -0.82 3.78 14.49
N ALA A 117 -0.58 4.04 13.21
CA ALA A 117 -0.17 5.36 12.72
C ALA A 117 -1.27 6.43 12.91
N MET A 118 -2.53 6.07 12.66
CA MET A 118 -3.69 6.95 12.90
C MET A 118 -3.81 7.35 14.37
N ASP A 119 -3.58 6.43 15.31
CA ASP A 119 -3.62 6.75 16.75
C ASP A 119 -2.45 7.65 17.17
N ARG A 120 -1.21 7.32 16.73
CA ARG A 120 -0.01 8.14 17.00
C ARG A 120 -0.17 9.59 16.54
N HIS A 121 -0.81 9.80 15.39
CA HIS A 121 -0.94 11.12 14.76
C HIS A 121 -2.34 11.71 14.87
N ARG A 122 -3.19 11.20 15.78
CA ARG A 122 -4.59 11.60 15.91
C ARG A 122 -4.78 13.12 16.03
N ASP A 123 -3.90 13.77 16.78
CA ASP A 123 -4.03 15.18 17.14
C ASP A 123 -3.34 16.12 16.12
N ALA A 124 -2.66 15.59 15.09
CA ALA A 124 -1.90 16.36 14.10
C ALA A 124 -2.77 16.94 12.97
N MET A 125 -3.87 17.60 13.33
CA MET A 125 -4.88 18.11 12.39
C MET A 125 -4.52 19.45 11.72
N GLU A 126 -3.37 20.03 12.06
CA GLU A 126 -2.87 21.26 11.43
C GLU A 126 -2.58 21.08 9.95
N GLU A 127 -2.64 22.17 9.18
CA GLU A 127 -2.39 22.14 7.74
C GLU A 127 -0.89 22.05 7.44
N SER A 128 -0.53 21.21 6.47
CA SER A 128 0.83 21.05 5.97
C SER A 128 1.21 22.19 5.03
N PRO A 129 2.49 22.63 4.98
CA PRO A 129 2.98 23.55 3.96
C PRO A 129 2.78 23.07 2.51
N TRP A 130 2.56 21.76 2.33
CA TRP A 130 2.36 21.10 1.05
C TRP A 130 0.87 20.88 0.71
N GLY A 131 -0.04 21.40 1.53
CA GLY A 131 -1.50 21.32 1.37
C GLY A 131 -2.15 20.12 2.05
N GLY A 132 -3.30 20.35 2.67
CA GLY A 132 -4.06 19.31 3.39
C GLY A 132 -3.48 18.98 4.78
N PRO A 133 -4.10 18.03 5.52
CA PRO A 133 -3.73 17.76 6.91
C PRO A 133 -2.31 17.21 7.06
N LYS A 134 -1.53 17.77 7.99
CA LYS A 134 -0.19 17.29 8.36
C LYS A 134 -0.19 15.81 8.75
N ARG A 135 -1.26 15.36 9.42
CA ARG A 135 -1.50 13.96 9.77
C ARG A 135 -1.26 13.00 8.60
N ASP A 136 -1.72 13.33 7.39
CA ASP A 136 -1.58 12.45 6.21
C ASP A 136 -0.11 12.19 5.88
N TYR A 137 0.72 13.23 5.95
CA TYR A 137 2.16 13.14 5.68
C TYR A 137 2.88 12.33 6.76
N LEU A 138 2.48 12.46 8.02
CA LEU A 138 3.05 11.70 9.12
C LEU A 138 2.69 10.21 9.03
N ILE A 139 1.43 9.90 8.71
CA ILE A 139 1.00 8.51 8.46
C ILE A 139 1.77 7.91 7.27
N ALA A 140 1.87 8.66 6.17
CA ALA A 140 2.62 8.22 4.99
C ALA A 140 4.10 7.95 5.30
N ALA A 141 4.70 8.79 6.15
CA ALA A 141 6.09 8.61 6.60
C ALA A 141 6.25 7.36 7.48
N ASP A 142 5.33 7.11 8.42
CA ASP A 142 5.34 5.93 9.29
C ASP A 142 5.18 4.61 8.52
N LEU A 143 4.37 4.64 7.45
CA LEU A 143 4.11 3.48 6.59
C LEU A 143 5.10 3.35 5.43
N ASP A 144 6.01 4.32 5.28
CA ASP A 144 6.97 4.42 4.17
C ASP A 144 6.31 4.38 2.77
N VAL A 145 5.17 5.06 2.61
CA VAL A 145 4.40 5.16 1.36
C VAL A 145 4.18 6.63 0.95
N MET A 146 3.74 6.86 -0.28
CA MET A 146 3.33 8.19 -0.73
C MET A 146 2.06 8.70 -0.01
N VAL A 147 1.93 10.02 0.13
CA VAL A 147 0.79 10.63 0.86
C VAL A 147 -0.56 10.30 0.25
N TRP A 148 -0.66 10.11 -1.06
CA TRP A 148 -1.90 9.72 -1.73
C TRP A 148 -2.33 8.29 -1.32
N VAL A 149 -1.38 7.37 -1.09
CA VAL A 149 -1.65 6.03 -0.54
C VAL A 149 -2.25 6.15 0.86
N ALA A 150 -1.65 6.98 1.72
CA ALA A 150 -2.16 7.20 3.08
C ALA A 150 -3.54 7.90 3.12
N ARG A 151 -3.87 8.72 2.11
CA ARG A 151 -5.20 9.32 1.97
C ARG A 151 -6.22 8.30 1.47
N SER A 152 -5.86 7.50 0.48
CA SER A 152 -6.70 6.41 -0.03
C SER A 152 -6.99 5.40 1.09
N ALA A 153 -5.99 5.08 1.92
CA ALA A 153 -6.15 4.32 3.16
C ALA A 153 -7.25 4.91 4.07
N GLN A 154 -7.18 6.21 4.38
CA GLN A 154 -8.21 6.84 5.21
C GLN A 154 -9.60 6.71 4.60
N GLN A 155 -9.74 6.86 3.28
CA GLN A 155 -11.02 6.71 2.58
C GLN A 155 -11.54 5.27 2.66
N LEU A 156 -10.68 4.29 2.34
CA LEU A 156 -10.98 2.87 2.38
C LEU A 156 -11.39 2.42 3.79
N TRP A 157 -10.61 2.76 4.81
CA TRP A 157 -10.87 2.29 6.17
C TRP A 157 -12.01 3.04 6.88
N SER A 158 -12.44 4.18 6.34
CA SER A 158 -13.66 4.89 6.76
C SER A 158 -14.93 4.40 6.05
N SER A 159 -14.81 3.54 5.03
CA SER A 159 -15.94 2.96 4.29
C SER A 159 -16.64 1.83 5.07
N SER A 160 -17.77 1.34 4.56
CA SER A 160 -18.54 0.30 5.24
C SER A 160 -17.76 -1.03 5.33
N VAL A 161 -18.07 -1.87 6.33
CA VAL A 161 -17.44 -3.20 6.49
C VAL A 161 -17.56 -4.04 5.22
N GLY A 162 -18.71 -3.99 4.54
CA GLY A 162 -18.95 -4.73 3.30
C GLY A 162 -18.04 -4.27 2.14
N ASP A 163 -17.86 -2.95 1.99
CA ASP A 163 -16.97 -2.39 0.96
C ASP A 163 -15.50 -2.78 1.21
N ARG A 164 -15.09 -2.84 2.48
CA ARG A 164 -13.74 -3.26 2.87
C ARG A 164 -13.46 -4.74 2.55
N LEU A 165 -14.41 -5.63 2.83
CA LEU A 165 -14.27 -7.07 2.60
C LEU A 165 -14.25 -7.43 1.10
N ASP A 166 -15.13 -6.84 0.31
CA ASP A 166 -15.17 -7.08 -1.15
C ASP A 166 -13.84 -6.71 -1.82
N ARG A 167 -13.16 -5.65 -1.33
CA ARG A 167 -11.86 -5.21 -1.87
C ARG A 167 -10.71 -6.10 -1.41
N LEU A 168 -10.67 -6.45 -0.13
CA LEU A 168 -9.61 -7.29 0.43
C LEU A 168 -9.60 -8.71 -0.16
N THR A 169 -10.73 -9.21 -0.68
CA THR A 169 -10.83 -10.53 -1.33
C THR A 169 -10.39 -10.56 -2.81
N ARG A 170 -10.13 -9.41 -3.45
CA ARG A 170 -9.71 -9.37 -4.87
C ARG A 170 -8.20 -9.54 -5.05
N TRP A 171 -7.40 -9.16 -4.05
CA TRP A 171 -5.93 -9.18 -4.13
C TRP A 171 -5.26 -10.45 -3.59
N THR A 172 -6.07 -11.47 -3.31
CA THR A 172 -5.65 -12.57 -2.47
C THR A 172 -4.91 -13.68 -3.22
N VAL A 173 -3.61 -13.49 -3.38
CA VAL A 173 -2.67 -14.53 -2.89
C VAL A 173 -2.48 -14.27 -1.39
N LEU A 174 -3.41 -14.76 -0.57
CA LEU A 174 -3.29 -14.65 0.88
C LEU A 174 -2.12 -15.53 1.32
N ASP A 175 -1.15 -14.93 2.01
CA ASP A 175 -0.40 -15.73 2.98
C ASP A 175 -1.38 -16.30 4.03
N SER A 176 -0.94 -17.31 4.76
CA SER A 176 -1.76 -18.05 5.72
C SER A 176 -2.43 -17.20 6.82
N GLU A 177 -1.88 -16.05 7.21
CA GLU A 177 -2.45 -15.17 8.25
C GLU A 177 -3.62 -14.36 7.73
N HIS A 178 -3.51 -13.87 6.50
CA HIS A 178 -4.58 -13.10 5.87
C HIS A 178 -5.76 -14.03 5.49
N ARG A 179 -5.49 -15.31 5.17
CA ARG A 179 -6.54 -16.32 4.99
C ARG A 179 -7.31 -16.59 6.28
N ARG A 180 -6.61 -16.66 7.42
CA ARG A 180 -7.25 -16.73 8.75
C ARG A 180 -8.10 -15.51 9.05
N TRP A 181 -7.71 -14.32 8.58
CA TRP A 181 -8.50 -13.09 8.71
C TRP A 181 -9.81 -13.14 7.90
N VAL A 182 -9.76 -13.58 6.64
CA VAL A 182 -10.97 -13.78 5.80
C VAL A 182 -11.88 -14.89 6.37
N GLU A 183 -11.30 -16.00 6.82
CA GLU A 183 -12.02 -17.12 7.44
C GLU A 183 -12.68 -16.71 8.77
N ALA A 184 -12.01 -15.90 9.60
CA ALA A 184 -12.58 -15.37 10.82
C ALA A 184 -13.77 -14.42 10.55
N CYS A 185 -13.70 -13.60 9.50
CA CYS A 185 -14.80 -12.74 9.07
C CYS A 185 -15.97 -13.53 8.46
N GLY A 186 -15.72 -14.64 7.78
CA GLY A 186 -16.74 -15.54 7.22
C GLY A 186 -17.50 -16.38 8.26
N LEU A 187 -17.07 -16.36 9.53
CA LEU A 187 -17.71 -17.03 10.67
C LEU A 187 -18.68 -16.12 11.45
N ALA A 188 -18.82 -14.85 11.05
CA ALA A 188 -19.75 -13.93 11.69
C ALA A 188 -21.16 -14.11 11.11
N GLU A 189 -22.13 -14.41 11.97
CA GLU A 189 -23.54 -14.57 11.61
C GLU A 189 -24.21 -13.21 11.35
N ASP A 190 -23.65 -12.13 11.92
CA ASP A 190 -24.11 -10.76 11.71
C ASP A 190 -22.99 -9.71 11.84
N ARG A 191 -23.37 -8.45 11.58
CA ARG A 191 -22.48 -7.28 11.57
C ARG A 191 -21.85 -6.99 12.93
N GLU A 192 -22.58 -7.18 14.01
CA GLU A 192 -22.10 -6.89 15.37
C GLU A 192 -21.02 -7.90 15.75
N GLN A 193 -21.19 -9.17 15.36
CA GLN A 193 -20.21 -10.23 15.56
C GLN A 193 -18.94 -10.02 14.72
N ALA A 194 -19.07 -9.57 13.48
CA ALA A 194 -17.92 -9.23 12.64
C ALA A 194 -17.11 -8.07 13.23
N ASP A 195 -17.78 -7.00 13.67
CA ASP A 195 -17.15 -5.83 14.31
C ASP A 195 -16.50 -6.21 15.64
N ALA A 196 -17.12 -7.08 16.44
CA ALA A 196 -16.56 -7.59 17.70
C ALA A 196 -15.35 -8.51 17.48
N LEU A 197 -15.36 -9.35 16.44
CA LEU A 197 -14.20 -10.18 16.07
C LEU A 197 -13.05 -9.33 15.53
N LEU A 198 -13.36 -8.28 14.77
CA LEU A 198 -12.42 -7.24 14.35
C LEU A 198 -11.78 -6.57 15.56
N GLU A 199 -12.60 -6.07 16.50
CA GLU A 199 -12.11 -5.38 17.69
C GLU A 199 -11.34 -6.32 18.63
N ALA A 200 -11.77 -7.57 18.79
CA ALA A 200 -11.07 -8.56 19.60
C ALA A 200 -9.72 -8.96 18.98
N THR A 201 -9.67 -9.16 17.66
CA THR A 201 -8.43 -9.47 16.92
C THR A 201 -7.49 -8.26 16.97
N TYR A 202 -8.03 -7.05 16.80
CA TYR A 202 -7.30 -5.79 16.89
C TYR A 202 -6.71 -5.59 18.29
N ARG A 203 -7.51 -5.72 19.36
CA ARG A 203 -7.04 -5.63 20.75
C ARG A 203 -6.00 -6.69 21.08
N ARG A 204 -6.13 -7.90 20.53
CA ARG A 204 -5.18 -8.99 20.77
C ARG A 204 -3.86 -8.77 20.03
N ALA A 205 -3.89 -8.26 18.80
CA ALA A 205 -2.68 -7.89 18.05
C ALA A 205 -1.93 -6.72 18.71
N VAL A 206 -2.65 -5.70 19.20
CA VAL A 206 -2.07 -4.58 19.95
C VAL A 206 -1.52 -5.04 21.31
N ALA A 207 -2.22 -5.94 22.01
CA ALA A 207 -1.74 -6.49 23.27
C ALA A 207 -0.47 -7.35 23.08
N VAL A 208 -0.34 -8.13 22.01
CA VAL A 208 0.88 -8.93 21.77
C VAL A 208 2.11 -8.05 21.54
N GLN A 209 1.97 -6.84 20.99
CA GLN A 209 3.07 -5.87 20.90
C GLN A 209 3.43 -5.21 22.23
N SER A 210 2.52 -5.16 23.21
CA SER A 210 2.82 -4.63 24.55
C SER A 210 3.50 -5.65 25.48
N TRP A 211 3.62 -6.92 25.08
CA TRP A 211 4.35 -7.94 25.85
C TRP A 211 5.83 -8.07 25.44
N SER A 212 6.24 -7.52 24.29
CA SER A 212 7.65 -7.50 23.88
C SER A 212 8.48 -6.36 24.51
N GLU A 213 7.89 -5.57 25.42
CA GLU A 213 8.56 -4.48 26.16
C GLU A 213 8.59 -4.73 27.69
N LEU A 214 8.37 -5.97 28.15
CA LEU A 214 8.41 -6.33 29.57
C LEU A 214 9.45 -7.41 29.95
N ASP A 215 10.39 -7.73 29.05
CA ASP A 215 11.56 -8.55 29.35
C ASP A 215 12.87 -7.76 29.13
N ASP A 216 13.03 -6.68 29.91
CA ASP A 216 14.32 -6.07 30.28
C ASP A 216 14.31 -5.69 31.78
#